data_AF-A0A3D5YGV3-F1
#
_entry.id   AF-A0A3D5YGV3-F1
#
_cell.length_a   1.000
_cell.length_b   1.000
_cell.length_c   1.000
_cell.angle_alpha   90.00
_cell.angle_beta   90.00
_cell.angle_gamma   90.00
#
_symmetry.space_group_name_H-M   'P 1'
#
loop_
_entity.id
_entity.type
_entity.pdbx_description
1 polymer ?
#
loop_
_entity_poly.entity_id
_entity_poly.type
_entity_poly.pdbx_seq_one_letter_code
_entity_poly.pdbx_strand_id
1 'polypeptide(L)'
;MQATTIIQNEPITIYDPFCGSGTTNFLANILGYNTVGSDINITYAQKNLPWRQATPFYNQDTSIDFFTHDITKPIPNNISN
;
A
#
# COMPACT_ATOMS: atom_id res chain seq x y z
N MET A 1 2.77 -38.72 -16.54
CA MET A 1 2.89 -37.76 -15.42
C MET A 1 2.71 -36.37 -16.03
N GLN A 2 1.61 -35.68 -15.74
CA GLN A 2 1.45 -34.28 -16.17
C GLN A 2 2.14 -33.38 -15.14
N ALA A 3 2.94 -32.42 -15.62
CA ALA A 3 3.56 -31.43 -14.78
C ALA A 3 2.48 -30.43 -14.33
N THR A 4 2.23 -30.36 -13.03
CA THR A 4 1.39 -29.31 -12.43
C THR A 4 2.15 -27.99 -12.52
N THR A 5 1.77 -27.13 -13.47
CA THR A 5 2.28 -25.75 -13.51
C THR A 5 1.71 -25.00 -12.31
N ILE A 6 2.56 -24.70 -11.33
CA ILE A 6 2.23 -23.75 -10.26
C ILE A 6 2.25 -22.37 -10.90
N ILE A 7 1.08 -21.76 -11.10
CA ILE A 7 0.99 -20.34 -11.44
C ILE A 7 1.31 -19.59 -10.15
N GLN A 8 2.56 -19.19 -9.96
CA GLN A 8 2.88 -18.21 -8.93
C GLN A 8 2.26 -16.89 -9.40
N ASN A 9 1.15 -16.50 -8.76
CA ASN A 9 0.62 -15.15 -8.95
C ASN A 9 1.68 -14.16 -8.46
N GLU A 10 2.13 -13.28 -9.35
CA GLU A 10 2.95 -12.14 -8.95
C GLU A 10 2.21 -11.36 -7.85
N PRO A 11 2.92 -10.92 -6.79
CA PRO A 11 2.30 -10.17 -5.70
C PRO A 11 1.69 -8.87 -6.25
N ILE A 12 0.41 -8.65 -5.92
CA ILE A 12 -0.33 -7.45 -6.34
C ILE A 12 -0.09 -6.34 -5.32
N THR A 13 0.34 -5.17 -5.80
CA THR A 13 0.43 -3.95 -4.99
C THR A 13 -0.72 -3.02 -5.32
N ILE A 14 -1.44 -2.55 -4.29
CA ILE A 14 -2.54 -1.59 -4.44
C ILE A 14 -2.00 -0.16 -4.32
N TYR A 15 -2.19 0.64 -5.35
CA TYR A 15 -1.84 2.06 -5.36
C TYR A 15 -3.09 2.95 -5.20
N ASP A 16 -3.10 3.82 -4.19
CA ASP A 16 -4.12 4.86 -3.99
C ASP A 16 -3.50 6.25 -4.23
N PRO A 17 -3.80 6.93 -5.35
CA PRO A 17 -3.19 8.21 -5.69
C PRO A 17 -3.74 9.42 -4.89
N PHE A 18 -4.81 9.23 -4.11
CA PHE A 18 -5.44 10.26 -3.27
C PHE A 18 -5.76 9.70 -1.88
N CYS A 19 -4.72 9.22 -1.19
CA CYS A 19 -4.86 8.40 -0.01
C CYS A 19 -5.48 9.13 1.19
N GLY A 20 -5.42 10.46 1.25
CA GLY A 20 -5.98 11.30 2.31
C GLY A 20 -5.59 10.82 3.72
N SER A 21 -6.51 10.10 4.38
CA SER A 21 -6.31 9.54 5.72
C SER A 21 -5.74 8.10 5.75
N GLY A 22 -5.53 7.48 4.59
CA GLY A 22 -4.96 6.14 4.39
C GLY A 22 -5.99 5.00 4.39
N THR A 23 -7.30 5.27 4.36
CA THR A 23 -8.33 4.23 4.58
C THR A 23 -8.26 3.08 3.56
N THR A 24 -8.13 3.38 2.27
CA THR A 24 -7.99 2.35 1.22
C THR A 24 -6.77 1.48 1.45
N ASN A 25 -5.62 2.11 1.75
CA ASN A 25 -4.36 1.41 1.99
C ASN A 25 -4.44 0.51 3.23
N PHE A 26 -5.01 1.00 4.34
CA PHE A 26 -5.18 0.18 5.54
C PHE A 26 -6.09 -1.03 5.29
N LEU A 27 -7.16 -0.88 4.51
CA LEU A 27 -8.01 -2.01 4.13
C LEU A 27 -7.29 -2.98 3.20
N ALA A 28 -6.48 -2.48 2.25
CA ALA A 28 -5.66 -3.32 1.38
C ALA A 28 -4.66 -4.17 2.19
N ASN A 29 -3.98 -3.57 3.17
CA ASN A 29 -3.11 -4.28 4.11
C ASN A 29 -3.87 -5.38 4.89
N ILE A 30 -5.03 -5.06 5.46
CA ILE A 30 -5.88 -6.05 6.17
C ILE A 30 -6.23 -7.24 5.25
N LEU A 31 -6.43 -6.98 3.95
CA LEU A 31 -6.74 -7.99 2.95
C LEU A 31 -5.50 -8.74 2.41
N GLY A 32 -4.30 -8.42 2.91
CA GLY A 32 -3.06 -9.10 2.53
C GLY A 32 -2.41 -8.59 1.25
N TYR A 33 -2.66 -7.33 0.87
CA TYR A 33 -1.95 -6.68 -0.22
C TYR A 33 -0.87 -5.74 0.29
N ASN A 34 0.26 -5.71 -0.41
CA ASN A 34 1.18 -4.57 -0.34
C ASN A 34 0.46 -3.34 -0.87
N THR A 35 0.78 -2.17 -0.32
CA THR A 35 0.09 -0.96 -0.74
C THR A 35 0.96 0.28 -0.65
N VAL A 36 0.74 1.18 -1.62
CA VAL A 36 1.36 2.49 -1.68
C VAL A 36 0.25 3.53 -1.78
N GLY A 37 0.33 4.59 -0.99
CA GLY A 37 -0.59 5.71 -1.05
C GLY A 37 0.13 7.02 -1.34
N SER A 38 -0.44 7.85 -2.21
CA SER A 38 0.01 9.23 -2.37
C SER A 38 -1.11 10.22 -2.16
N ASP A 39 -0.74 11.44 -1.81
CA ASP A 39 -1.66 12.59 -1.80
C ASP A 39 -0.81 13.86 -1.94
N ILE A 40 -1.43 14.98 -2.30
CA ILE A 40 -0.76 16.28 -2.19
C ILE A 40 -0.43 16.61 -0.73
N ASN A 41 -1.17 16.02 0.23
CA ASN A 41 -0.89 16.10 1.66
C ASN A 41 -1.18 14.78 2.38
N ILE A 42 -0.11 14.10 2.81
CA ILE A 42 -0.18 12.80 3.50
C ILE A 42 -0.23 12.87 5.04
N THR A 43 -0.41 14.07 5.63
CA THR A 43 -0.32 14.27 7.09
C THR A 43 -1.23 13.33 7.88
N TYR A 44 -2.47 13.13 7.41
CA TYR A 44 -3.44 12.27 8.10
C TYR A 44 -3.11 10.79 7.96
N ALA A 45 -2.72 10.32 6.77
CA ALA A 45 -2.27 8.96 6.54
C ALA A 45 -1.06 8.60 7.43
N GLN A 46 -0.04 9.45 7.46
CA GLN A 46 1.15 9.27 8.30
C GLN A 46 0.82 9.29 9.80
N LYS A 47 -0.02 10.23 10.24
CA LYS A 47 -0.49 10.28 11.63
C LYS A 47 -1.25 9.00 12.02
N ASN A 48 -1.95 8.39 11.06
CA ASN A 48 -2.75 7.21 11.32
C ASN A 48 -1.99 5.89 11.34
N LEU A 49 -0.86 5.83 10.62
CA LEU A 49 -0.09 4.59 10.46
C LEU A 49 0.31 3.92 11.79
N PRO A 50 0.86 4.62 12.80
CA PRO A 50 1.32 3.96 14.02
C PRO A 50 0.20 3.28 14.81
N TRP A 51 -0.96 3.94 14.95
CA TRP A 51 -2.09 3.33 15.68
C TRP A 51 -2.77 2.23 14.86
N ARG A 52 -2.74 2.31 13.52
CA ARG A 52 -3.22 1.24 12.63
C ARG A 52 -2.34 -0.01 12.74
N GLN A 53 -1.02 0.17 12.76
CA GLN A 53 -0.03 -0.91 12.96
C GLN A 53 -0.20 -1.64 14.29
N ALA A 54 -0.72 -0.96 15.31
CA ALA A 54 -1.00 -1.55 16.62
C ALA A 54 -2.33 -2.32 16.68
N THR A 55 -3.15 -2.31 15.62
CA THR A 55 -4.43 -3.03 15.62
C THR A 55 -4.23 -4.52 15.32
N PRO A 56 -5.09 -5.42 15.85
CA PRO A 56 -5.05 -6.86 15.54
C PRO A 56 -5.27 -7.20 14.05
N PHE A 57 -5.78 -6.25 13.27
CA PHE A 57 -6.10 -6.45 11.85
C PHE A 57 -4.92 -6.10 10.93
N TYR A 58 -3.89 -5.43 11.44
CA TYR A 58 -2.74 -5.06 10.63
C TYR A 58 -1.97 -6.30 10.20
N ASN A 59 -1.80 -6.47 8.89
CA ASN A 59 -1.05 -7.58 8.34
C ASN A 59 0.44 -7.23 8.29
N GLN A 60 1.23 -7.88 9.16
CA GLN A 60 2.67 -7.68 9.28
C GLN A 60 3.47 -8.26 8.10
N ASP A 61 2.88 -9.14 7.29
CA ASP A 61 3.53 -9.76 6.13
C ASP A 61 3.46 -8.89 4.87
N THR A 62 2.87 -7.68 4.97
CA THR A 62 2.70 -6.75 3.84
C THR A 62 3.21 -5.35 4.18
N SER A 63 3.52 -4.57 3.14
CA SER A 63 3.99 -3.19 3.29
C SER A 63 2.89 -2.16 3.09
N ILE A 64 3.01 -1.03 3.82
CA ILE A 64 2.24 0.19 3.59
C ILE A 64 3.22 1.36 3.50
N ASP A 65 3.29 2.00 2.32
CA ASP A 65 4.09 3.20 2.11
C ASP A 65 3.24 4.41 1.75
N PHE A 66 3.62 5.59 2.26
CA PHE A 66 2.98 6.85 1.93
C PHE A 66 4.00 7.88 1.43
N PHE A 67 3.67 8.59 0.36
CA PHE A 67 4.53 9.65 -0.17
C PHE A 67 3.71 10.84 -0.70
N THR A 68 4.28 12.04 -0.57
CA THR A 68 3.63 13.25 -1.10
C THR A 68 3.82 13.32 -2.61
N HIS A 69 2.74 13.49 -3.36
CA HIS A 69 2.78 13.58 -4.82
C HIS A 69 1.66 14.44 -5.37
N ASP A 70 2.02 15.37 -6.26
CA ASP A 70 1.07 15.98 -7.18
C ASP A 70 0.85 15.02 -8.36
N ILE A 71 -0.32 14.40 -8.42
CA ILE A 71 -0.67 13.39 -9.42
C ILE A 71 -0.61 13.91 -10.87
N THR A 72 -0.59 15.23 -11.08
CA THR A 72 -0.40 15.83 -12.41
C THR A 72 1.06 15.76 -12.88
N LYS A 73 1.99 15.35 -12.00
CA LYS A 73 3.41 15.16 -12.30
C LYS A 73 3.72 13.66 -12.46
N PRO A 74 4.78 13.30 -13.19
CA PRO A 74 5.26 11.92 -13.24
C PRO A 74 5.50 11.35 -11.83
N ILE A 75 5.24 10.06 -11.66
CA ILE A 75 5.53 9.35 -10.41
C ILE A 75 7.05 9.34 -10.19
N PRO A 76 7.55 9.64 -8.98
CA PRO A 76 8.98 9.61 -8.70
C PRO A 76 9.56 8.19 -8.91
N ASN A 77 10.76 8.09 -9.49
CA ASN A 77 11.39 6.79 -9.79
C ASN A 77 11.84 5.99 -8.54
N ASN A 78 11.66 6.54 -7.34
CA ASN A 78 12.12 5.99 -6.06
C ASN A 78 10.97 5.50 -5.16
N ILE A 79 9.76 5.31 -5.69
CA ILE A 79 8.59 4.81 -4.94
C ILE A 79 8.38 3.30 -5.15
N SER A 80 9.43 2.50 -4.98
CA SER A 80 9.36 1.03 -4.86
C SER A 80 10.76 0.45 -4.73
N ASN A 81 11.13 0.02 -3.53
CA ASN A 81 12.16 -0.99 -3.25
C ASN A 81 11.70 -1.79 -2.03
#